data_AF-F4KUP4-F1
#
_entry.id   AF-F4KUP4-F1
#
_cell.length_a   1.000
_cell.length_b   1.000
_cell.length_c   1.000
_cell.angle_alpha   90.00
_cell.angle_beta   90.00
_cell.angle_gamma   90.00
#
_symmetry.space_group_name_H-M   'P 1'
#
loop_
_entity.id
_entity.type
_entity.pdbx_description
1 polymer ?
#
loop_
_entity_poly.entity_id
_entity_poly.type
_entity_poly.pdbx_seq_one_letter_code
_entity_poly.pdbx_strand_id
1 'polypeptide(L)'
;MNDLNQDVLDNEFQPPRKSRRALLPTWIKIFVWIFMIFGLIAPLGLIAGLLGMNFELSLYGLETFHPISLLGLVIILLFALKGIVAFGLWWEKAWAVLLAMIDATVGVLICIFSMAILPFIAENGSQFITFRIELLLLIPYFVKMNNIKTAWTNRE
;
A
#
# COMPACT_ATOMS: atom_id res chain seq x y z
N MET A 1 -36.94 -18.65 -35.60
CA MET A 1 -36.91 -17.18 -35.42
C MET A 1 -37.03 -16.73 -33.96
N ASN A 2 -37.48 -17.58 -33.02
CA ASN A 2 -37.52 -17.22 -31.59
C ASN A 2 -36.17 -17.36 -30.84
N ASP A 3 -35.34 -18.36 -31.16
CA ASP A 3 -34.06 -18.56 -30.44
C ASP A 3 -33.06 -17.42 -30.66
N LEU A 4 -32.97 -16.92 -31.89
CA LEU A 4 -32.08 -15.81 -32.24
C LEU A 4 -32.40 -14.50 -31.50
N ASN A 5 -33.67 -14.28 -31.15
CA ASN A 5 -34.07 -13.12 -30.36
C ASN A 5 -33.81 -13.33 -28.87
N GLN A 6 -33.91 -14.56 -28.35
CA GLN A 6 -33.53 -14.86 -26.97
C GLN A 6 -32.01 -14.74 -26.77
N ASP A 7 -31.20 -15.24 -27.71
CA ASP A 7 -29.73 -15.13 -27.63
C ASP A 7 -29.22 -13.68 -27.69
N VAL A 8 -29.92 -12.80 -28.42
CA VAL A 8 -29.60 -11.37 -28.51
C VAL A 8 -30.00 -10.63 -27.24
N LEU A 9 -31.17 -10.95 -26.67
CA LEU A 9 -31.62 -10.36 -25.41
C LEU A 9 -30.75 -10.82 -24.22
N ASP A 10 -30.36 -12.11 -24.17
CA ASP A 10 -29.51 -12.65 -23.10
C ASP A 10 -28.07 -12.11 -23.15
N ASN A 11 -27.57 -11.71 -24.33
CA ASN A 11 -26.27 -11.02 -24.44
C ASN A 11 -26.32 -9.55 -24.00
N GLU A 12 -27.44 -8.84 -24.19
CA GLU A 12 -27.60 -7.46 -23.70
C GLU A 12 -27.70 -7.38 -22.17
N PHE A 13 -28.20 -8.43 -21.51
CA PHE A 13 -28.37 -8.49 -20.06
C PHE A 13 -27.20 -9.11 -19.29
N GLN A 14 -26.06 -9.42 -19.94
CA GLN A 14 -24.88 -9.80 -19.17
C GLN A 14 -24.43 -8.59 -18.33
N PRO A 15 -24.53 -8.64 -16.98
CA PRO A 15 -24.10 -7.52 -16.16
C PRO A 15 -22.63 -7.27 -16.49
N PRO A 16 -22.23 -6.01 -16.74
CA PRO A 16 -20.86 -5.71 -17.15
C PRO A 16 -19.91 -6.36 -16.14
N ARG A 17 -18.90 -7.11 -16.63
CA ARG A 17 -17.89 -7.76 -15.78
C ARG A 17 -17.45 -6.76 -14.72
N LYS A 18 -17.95 -6.93 -13.50
CA LYS A 18 -17.75 -5.97 -12.41
C LYS A 18 -16.26 -5.96 -12.11
N SER A 19 -15.57 -4.88 -12.49
CA SER A 19 -14.11 -4.79 -12.40
C SER A 19 -13.67 -5.00 -10.95
N ARG A 20 -12.50 -5.60 -10.76
CA ARG A 20 -11.97 -5.93 -9.43
C ARG A 20 -11.84 -4.67 -8.57
N ARG A 21 -11.57 -3.50 -9.17
CA ARG A 21 -11.55 -2.19 -8.49
C ARG A 21 -12.88 -1.81 -7.83
N ALA A 22 -14.01 -2.37 -8.26
CA ALA A 22 -15.31 -2.12 -7.64
C ALA A 22 -15.39 -2.69 -6.22
N LEU A 23 -14.55 -3.69 -5.88
CA LEU A 23 -14.46 -4.27 -4.54
C LEU A 23 -13.70 -3.36 -3.55
N LEU A 24 -12.88 -2.45 -4.08
CA LEU A 24 -12.10 -1.51 -3.27
C LEU A 24 -12.98 -0.33 -2.84
N PRO A 25 -13.05 -0.01 -1.53
CA PRO A 25 -13.64 1.23 -1.04
C PRO A 25 -12.99 2.45 -1.68
N THR A 26 -13.75 3.53 -1.86
CA THR A 26 -13.25 4.79 -2.44
C THR A 26 -12.04 5.34 -1.68
N TRP A 27 -12.04 5.24 -0.35
CA TRP A 27 -10.92 5.65 0.48
C TRP A 27 -9.62 4.89 0.14
N ILE A 28 -9.68 3.56 -0.09
CA ILE A 28 -8.51 2.79 -0.51
C ILE A 28 -8.03 3.22 -1.90
N LYS A 29 -8.93 3.57 -2.82
CA LYS A 29 -8.55 4.08 -4.15
C LYS A 29 -7.75 5.37 -4.07
N ILE A 30 -8.11 6.26 -3.14
CA ILE A 30 -7.36 7.51 -2.89
C ILE A 30 -5.94 7.16 -2.41
N PHE A 31 -5.81 6.28 -1.42
CA PHE A 31 -4.49 5.84 -0.92
C PHE A 31 -3.65 5.14 -2.00
N VAL A 32 -4.26 4.29 -2.82
CA VAL A 32 -3.59 3.66 -3.96
C VAL A 32 -3.03 4.71 -4.90
N TRP A 33 -3.81 5.73 -5.24
CA TRP A 33 -3.34 6.79 -6.13
C TRP A 33 -2.18 7.60 -5.52
N ILE A 34 -2.28 7.95 -4.23
CA ILE A 34 -1.22 8.63 -3.48
C ILE A 34 0.06 7.78 -3.47
N PHE A 35 -0.02 6.52 -3.02
CA PHE A 35 1.14 5.64 -2.92
C PHE A 35 1.75 5.29 -4.28
N MET A 36 0.97 5.31 -5.36
CA MET A 36 1.51 5.16 -6.70
C MET A 36 2.42 6.33 -7.10
N ILE A 37 2.03 7.56 -6.75
CA ILE A 37 2.87 8.75 -6.97
C ILE A 37 4.12 8.70 -6.08
N PHE A 38 3.96 8.44 -4.78
CA PHE A 38 5.10 8.32 -3.86
C PHE A 38 6.04 7.17 -4.24
N GLY A 39 5.50 6.05 -4.72
CA GLY A 39 6.27 4.92 -5.22
C GLY A 39 7.08 5.24 -6.47
N LEU A 40 6.57 6.14 -7.32
CA LEU A 40 7.33 6.66 -8.47
C LEU A 40 8.38 7.69 -8.05
N ILE A 41 8.10 8.50 -7.03
CA ILE A 41 9.04 9.47 -6.47
C ILE A 41 10.17 8.77 -5.70
N ALA A 42 9.92 7.64 -5.05
CA ALA A 42 10.92 6.90 -4.26
C ALA A 42 12.24 6.61 -5.00
N PRO A 43 12.26 6.03 -6.22
CA PRO A 43 13.50 5.83 -6.97
C PRO A 43 14.14 7.15 -7.42
N LEU A 44 13.36 8.20 -7.71
CA LEU A 44 13.90 9.54 -7.98
C LEU A 44 14.58 10.12 -6.73
N GLY A 45 13.98 9.93 -5.56
CA GLY A 45 14.54 10.28 -4.26
C GLY A 45 15.85 9.54 -3.98
N LEU A 46 15.94 8.26 -4.36
CA LEU A 46 17.19 7.51 -4.25
C LEU A 46 18.30 8.11 -5.12
N ILE A 47 18.00 8.43 -6.39
CA ILE A 47 18.97 9.06 -7.31
C ILE A 47 19.38 10.44 -6.77
N ALA A 48 18.42 11.24 -6.31
CA ALA A 48 18.65 12.52 -5.64
C ALA A 48 19.57 12.38 -4.41
N GLY A 49 19.35 11.36 -3.58
CA GLY A 49 20.18 11.05 -2.43
C GLY A 49 21.61 10.67 -2.84
N LEU A 50 21.78 9.91 -3.93
CA LEU A 50 23.08 9.57 -4.49
C LEU A 50 23.84 10.79 -5.03
N LEU A 51 23.11 11.82 -5.49
CA LEU A 51 23.68 13.11 -5.89
C LEU A 51 24.03 14.02 -4.69
N GLY A 52 23.84 13.55 -3.46
CA GLY A 52 24.18 14.28 -2.23
C GLY A 52 23.07 15.20 -1.72
N MET A 53 21.84 15.11 -2.24
CA MET A 53 20.71 15.85 -1.69
C MET A 53 20.20 15.18 -0.42
N ASN A 54 20.17 15.93 0.68
CA ASN A 54 19.57 15.48 1.93
C ASN A 54 18.11 15.93 1.97
N PHE A 55 17.22 15.02 2.31
CA PHE A 55 15.81 15.28 2.52
C PHE A 55 15.30 14.40 3.65
N GLU A 56 14.29 14.88 4.35
CA GLU A 56 13.69 14.15 5.47
C GLU A 56 12.84 13.00 4.93
N LEU A 57 13.15 11.79 5.38
CA LEU A 57 12.40 10.59 5.11
C LEU A 57 11.78 10.11 6.42
N SER A 58 10.45 10.07 6.46
CA SER A 58 9.72 9.50 7.58
C SER A 58 8.63 8.53 7.10
N LEU A 59 8.63 7.32 7.67
CA LEU A 59 7.59 6.32 7.41
C LEU A 59 7.51 5.31 8.56
N TYR A 60 6.31 5.02 9.05
CA TYR A 60 6.08 4.02 10.10
C TYR A 60 6.90 4.28 11.37
N GLY A 61 7.23 5.55 11.59
CA GLY A 61 8.05 5.98 12.71
C GLY A 61 9.54 5.84 12.60
N LEU A 62 10.02 5.34 11.47
CA LEU A 62 11.42 5.47 11.11
C LEU A 62 11.59 6.87 10.52
N GLU A 63 12.57 7.61 11.02
CA GLU A 63 12.92 8.94 10.52
C GLU A 63 14.43 9.04 10.25
N THR A 64 14.80 9.70 9.16
CA THR A 64 16.20 9.98 8.83
C THR A 64 16.32 11.20 7.92
N PHE A 65 17.40 11.96 8.11
CA PHE A 65 17.81 13.06 7.23
C PHE A 65 18.79 12.61 6.14
N HIS A 66 19.27 11.37 6.20
CA HIS A 66 20.27 10.82 5.29
C HIS A 66 19.67 9.69 4.45
N PRO A 67 19.24 9.95 3.20
CA PRO A 67 18.58 8.95 2.36
C PRO A 67 19.48 7.76 1.99
N ILE A 68 20.80 7.94 1.95
CA ILE A 68 21.79 6.88 1.65
C ILE A 68 22.21 6.09 2.90
N SER A 69 21.69 6.43 4.09
CA SER A 69 21.88 5.60 5.29
C SER A 69 21.13 4.28 5.17
N LEU A 70 21.54 3.26 5.95
CA LEU A 70 20.84 1.97 6.00
C LEU A 70 19.33 2.14 6.28
N LEU A 71 18.98 3.05 7.20
CA LEU A 71 17.60 3.36 7.56
C LEU A 71 16.87 4.09 6.41
N GLY A 72 17.54 5.03 5.73
CA GLY A 72 17.00 5.73 4.56
C GLY A 72 16.69 4.79 3.40
N LEU A 73 17.60 3.84 3.11
CA LEU A 73 17.38 2.80 2.11
C LEU A 73 16.16 1.91 2.46
N VAL A 74 16.01 1.53 3.73
CA VAL A 74 14.84 0.78 4.19
C VAL A 74 13.55 1.59 3.98
N ILE A 75 13.51 2.87 4.34
CA ILE A 75 12.33 3.72 4.12
C ILE A 75 12.00 3.85 2.62
N ILE A 76 13.01 4.09 1.76
CA ILE A 76 12.84 4.16 0.31
C ILE A 76 12.28 2.84 -0.24
N LEU A 77 12.81 1.71 0.22
CA LEU A 77 12.33 0.39 -0.16
C LEU A 77 10.86 0.17 0.23
N LEU A 78 10.45 0.63 1.42
CA LEU A 78 9.06 0.57 1.87
C LEU A 78 8.14 1.43 1.00
N PHE A 79 8.56 2.65 0.62
CA PHE A 79 7.80 3.46 -0.33
C PHE A 79 7.70 2.80 -1.72
N ALA A 80 8.79 2.18 -2.19
CA ALA A 80 8.79 1.45 -3.44
C ALA A 80 7.84 0.24 -3.40
N LEU A 81 7.86 -0.55 -2.30
CA LEU A 81 6.93 -1.66 -2.08
C LEU A 81 5.47 -1.18 -2.12
N LYS A 82 5.16 -0.06 -1.46
CA LYS A 82 3.82 0.56 -1.51
C LYS A 82 3.42 0.97 -2.91
N GLY A 83 4.34 1.55 -3.66
CA GLY A 83 4.15 1.86 -5.07
C GLY A 83 3.79 0.64 -5.91
N ILE A 84 4.52 -0.46 -5.75
CA ILE A 84 4.30 -1.71 -6.49
C ILE A 84 2.94 -2.32 -6.13
N VAL A 85 2.59 -2.33 -4.84
CA VAL A 85 1.27 -2.79 -4.35
C VAL A 85 0.16 -1.93 -4.93
N ALA A 86 0.30 -0.61 -4.86
CA ALA A 86 -0.67 0.35 -5.38
C ALA A 86 -0.86 0.18 -6.89
N PHE A 87 0.23 0.04 -7.65
CA PHE A 87 0.19 -0.24 -9.08
C PHE A 87 -0.53 -1.56 -9.37
N GLY A 88 -0.23 -2.63 -8.62
CA GLY A 88 -0.90 -3.92 -8.76
C GLY A 88 -2.40 -3.85 -8.48
N LEU A 89 -2.80 -3.13 -7.42
CA LEU A 89 -4.20 -2.93 -7.04
C LEU A 89 -4.94 -2.09 -8.09
N TRP A 90 -4.29 -1.05 -8.60
CA TRP A 90 -4.82 -0.23 -9.68
C TRP A 90 -4.99 -1.08 -10.94
N TRP A 91 -4.00 -1.87 -11.36
CA TRP A 91 -4.08 -2.69 -12.57
C TRP A 91 -4.82 -4.02 -12.40
N GLU A 92 -5.55 -4.19 -11.29
CA GLU A 92 -6.40 -5.36 -11.03
C GLU A 92 -5.65 -6.71 -11.05
N LYS A 93 -4.36 -6.71 -10.72
CA LYS A 93 -3.54 -7.94 -10.76
C LYS A 93 -3.96 -8.93 -9.67
N ALA A 94 -3.93 -10.23 -9.97
CA ALA A 94 -4.33 -11.27 -9.01
C ALA A 94 -3.44 -11.30 -7.75
N TRP A 95 -2.14 -11.04 -7.92
CA TRP A 95 -1.16 -10.99 -6.82
C TRP A 95 -1.25 -9.72 -5.96
N ALA A 96 -1.97 -8.68 -6.42
CA ALA A 96 -1.99 -7.38 -5.76
C ALA A 96 -2.56 -7.43 -4.34
N VAL A 97 -3.64 -8.18 -4.13
CA VAL A 97 -4.26 -8.31 -2.80
C VAL A 97 -3.35 -9.07 -1.84
N LEU A 98 -2.65 -10.09 -2.32
CA LEU A 98 -1.67 -10.81 -1.48
C LEU A 98 -0.52 -9.89 -1.08
N LEU A 99 0.04 -9.13 -2.03
CA LEU A 99 1.13 -8.20 -1.76
C LEU A 99 0.69 -7.05 -0.84
N ALA A 100 -0.55 -6.57 -1.00
CA ALA A 100 -1.17 -5.61 -0.10
C ALA A 100 -1.28 -6.10 1.34
N MET A 101 -1.66 -7.37 1.53
CA MET A 101 -1.70 -7.98 2.86
C MET A 101 -0.29 -8.08 3.48
N ILE A 102 0.71 -8.47 2.68
CA ILE A 102 2.11 -8.53 3.13
C ILE A 102 2.61 -7.14 3.52
N ASP A 103 2.40 -6.12 2.69
CA ASP A 103 2.79 -4.74 2.97
C ASP A 103 2.13 -4.21 4.26
N ALA A 104 0.86 -4.53 4.48
CA ALA A 104 0.18 -4.18 5.73
C ALA A 104 0.80 -4.90 6.94
N THR A 105 1.10 -6.20 6.84
CA THR A 105 1.76 -6.92 7.93
C THR A 105 3.15 -6.36 8.24
N VAL A 106 3.96 -6.09 7.21
CA VAL A 106 5.29 -5.48 7.34
C VAL A 106 5.18 -4.10 8.01
N GLY A 107 4.23 -3.26 7.58
CA GLY A 107 4.01 -1.95 8.19
C GLY A 107 3.60 -2.03 9.65
N VAL A 108 2.73 -2.97 10.03
CA VAL A 108 2.38 -3.22 11.44
C VAL A 108 3.61 -3.60 12.26
N LEU A 109 4.43 -4.53 11.75
CA LEU A 109 5.65 -4.97 12.43
C LEU A 109 6.65 -3.82 12.62
N ILE A 110 6.85 -2.99 11.60
CA ILE A 110 7.75 -1.83 11.67
C ILE A 110 7.21 -0.77 12.63
N CYS A 111 5.90 -0.49 12.60
CA CYS A 111 5.28 0.42 13.56
C CYS A 111 5.49 -0.06 15.00
N ILE A 112 5.24 -1.35 15.29
CA ILE A 112 5.45 -1.93 16.62
C ILE A 112 6.94 -1.86 17.01
N PHE A 113 7.84 -2.22 16.09
CA PHE A 113 9.28 -2.13 16.30
C PHE A 113 9.71 -0.69 16.63
N SER A 114 9.24 0.29 15.85
CA SER A 114 9.54 1.71 16.06
C SER A 114 9.06 2.19 17.43
N MET A 115 7.86 1.77 17.87
CA MET A 115 7.31 2.14 19.16
C MET A 115 8.02 1.45 20.33
N ALA A 116 8.47 0.20 20.13
CA ALA A 116 9.02 -0.61 21.20
C ALA A 116 10.54 -0.45 21.37
N ILE A 117 11.28 -0.02 20.35
CA ILE A 117 12.76 -0.02 20.36
C ILE A 117 13.34 1.39 20.26
N LEU A 118 12.82 2.27 19.39
CA LEU A 118 13.34 3.64 19.28
C LEU A 118 13.36 4.43 20.59
N PRO A 119 12.32 4.40 21.47
CA PRO A 119 12.37 5.16 22.71
C PRO A 119 13.42 4.67 23.70
N PHE A 120 13.97 3.46 23.54
CA PHE A 120 15.06 2.94 24.37
C PHE A 120 16.45 3.31 23.85
N ILE A 121 16.55 3.75 22.59
CA ILE A 121 17.82 4.11 21.93
C ILE A 121 17.99 5.64 21.88
N ALA A 122 16.89 6.40 21.86
CA ALA A 122 16.93 7.86 21.81
C ALA A 122 17.27 8.46 23.18
N GLU A 123 18.52 8.91 23.37
CA GLU A 123 19.05 9.43 24.65
C GLU A 123 18.35 10.70 25.18
N ASN A 124 17.56 11.42 24.36
CA ASN A 124 16.89 12.68 24.75
C ASN A 124 15.40 12.78 24.30
N GLY A 125 14.78 11.68 23.86
CA GLY A 125 13.45 11.70 23.28
C GLY A 125 12.36 11.45 24.32
N SER A 126 11.47 12.43 24.51
CA SER A 126 10.31 12.34 25.40
C SER A 126 9.60 10.98 25.35
N GLN A 127 9.38 10.36 26.51
CA GLN A 127 8.79 9.04 26.72
C GLN A 127 7.31 8.90 26.31
N PHE A 128 6.80 9.79 25.46
CA PHE A 128 5.44 9.72 24.98
C PHE A 128 5.35 8.67 23.87
N ILE A 129 4.64 7.57 24.16
CA ILE A 129 4.18 6.61 23.17
C ILE A 129 3.28 7.38 22.20
N THR A 130 3.85 7.86 21.09
CA THR A 130 3.10 8.54 20.05
C THR A 130 2.33 7.47 19.31
N PHE A 131 1.05 7.27 19.65
CA PHE A 131 0.18 6.36 18.93
C PHE A 131 0.12 6.80 17.46
N ARG A 132 0.72 5.98 16.60
CA ARG A 132 0.77 6.23 15.17
C ARG A 132 -0.59 5.93 14.58
N ILE A 133 -1.25 6.98 14.10
CA ILE A 133 -2.53 6.90 13.37
C ILE A 133 -2.37 5.97 12.15
N GLU A 134 -1.16 5.85 11.62
CA GLU A 134 -0.77 4.88 10.60
C GLU A 134 -1.18 3.45 11.00
N LEU A 135 -0.92 3.00 12.23
CA LEU A 135 -1.27 1.65 12.69
C LEU A 135 -2.79 1.44 12.71
N LEU A 136 -3.53 2.43 13.22
CA LEU A 136 -4.99 2.40 13.25
C LEU A 136 -5.59 2.35 11.84
N LEU A 137 -4.89 2.89 10.84
CA LEU A 137 -5.27 2.87 9.44
C LEU A 137 -4.97 1.54 8.75
N LEU A 138 -3.88 0.86 9.16
CA LEU A 138 -3.45 -0.42 8.60
C LEU A 138 -4.39 -1.58 8.96
N ILE A 139 -4.97 -1.58 10.17
CA ILE A 139 -5.88 -2.63 10.63
C ILE A 139 -7.14 -2.75 9.73
N PRO A 140 -7.96 -1.70 9.52
CA PRO A 140 -9.14 -1.80 8.66
C PRO A 140 -8.76 -2.07 7.21
N TYR A 141 -7.61 -1.58 6.75
CA TYR A 141 -7.07 -1.91 5.43
C TYR A 141 -6.81 -3.42 5.29
N PHE A 142 -6.09 -4.04 6.23
CA PHE A 142 -5.79 -5.47 6.22
C PHE A 142 -7.06 -6.32 6.25
N VAL A 143 -7.98 -6.02 7.17
CA VAL A 143 -9.28 -6.73 7.27
C VAL A 143 -10.05 -6.63 5.96
N LYS A 144 -10.07 -5.45 5.34
CA LYS A 144 -10.76 -5.28 4.05
C LYS A 144 -10.10 -6.08 2.93
N MET A 145 -8.76 -6.08 2.85
CA MET A 145 -8.03 -6.88 1.86
C MET A 145 -8.29 -8.38 2.03
N ASN A 146 -8.29 -8.88 3.28
CA ASN A 146 -8.59 -10.28 3.56
C ASN A 146 -10.02 -10.66 3.15
N ASN A 147 -11.00 -9.79 3.43
CA ASN A 147 -12.40 -10.03 3.05
C ASN A 147 -12.63 -10.07 1.54
N ILE A 148 -11.89 -9.26 0.76
CA ILE A 148 -12.04 -9.23 -0.70
C ILE A 148 -11.14 -10.27 -1.41
N LYS A 149 -10.16 -10.87 -0.72
CA LYS A 149 -9.17 -11.80 -1.30
C LYS A 149 -9.84 -12.90 -2.11
N THR A 150 -10.79 -13.61 -1.52
CA THR A 150 -11.50 -14.72 -2.19
C THR A 150 -12.28 -14.23 -3.41
N ALA A 151 -12.96 -13.08 -3.29
CA ALA A 151 -13.71 -12.49 -4.41
C ALA A 151 -12.82 -11.90 -5.51
N TRP A 152 -11.56 -11.58 -5.19
CA TRP A 152 -10.57 -11.02 -6.10
C TRP A 152 -9.86 -12.12 -6.90
N THR A 153 -9.47 -13.21 -6.23
CA THR A 153 -8.81 -14.37 -6.86
C THR A 153 -9.78 -15.19 -7.70
N ASN A 154 -11.05 -15.35 -7.28
CA ASN A 154 -12.02 -16.17 -8.02
C ASN A 154 -12.61 -15.49 -9.28
N ARG A 155 -12.19 -14.27 -9.63
CA ARG A 155 -12.64 -13.54 -10.84
C ARG A 155 -11.56 -13.51 -11.91
N GLU A 156 -11.01 -14.68 -12.25
CA GLU A 156 -10.12 -14.86 -13.42
C GLU A 156 -10.91 -14.76 -14.73
#